data_AF-A0A5C9DXJ2-F1
#
_entry.id   AF-A0A5C9DXJ2-F1
#
_cell.length_a   1.000
_cell.length_b   1.000
_cell.length_c   1.000
_cell.angle_alpha   90.00
_cell.angle_beta   90.00
_cell.angle_gamma   90.00
#
_symmetry.space_group_name_H-M   'P 1'
#
loop_
_entity.id
_entity.type
_entity.pdbx_description
1 polymer ?
#
loop_
_entity_poly.entity_id
_entity_poly.type
_entity_poly.pdbx_seq_one_letter_code
_entity_poly.pdbx_strand_id
1 'polypeptide(L)' 'MILNILQTEFEVISMPLWVLAWIFLVIGIIALIILLIYAKFGREFSLPFSVLIIIIIAVCLGFAIHFFLLNSGLIY' A
#
# COMPACT_ATOMS: atom_id res chain seq x y z
N MET A 1 36.17 -11.94 -1.17
CA MET A 1 35.16 -12.93 -1.61
C MET A 1 34.13 -13.21 -0.52
N ILE A 2 34.52 -13.62 0.69
CA ILE A 2 33.59 -13.80 1.84
C ILE A 2 32.83 -12.51 2.21
N LEU A 3 33.48 -11.35 2.11
CA LEU A 3 32.84 -10.03 2.32
C LEU A 3 31.70 -9.71 1.34
N ASN A 4 31.78 -10.17 0.08
CA ASN A 4 30.71 -9.96 -0.90
C ASN A 4 29.49 -10.85 -0.60
N ILE A 5 29.72 -12.04 -0.04
CA ILE A 5 28.66 -13.00 0.33
C ILE A 5 27.89 -12.50 1.56
N LEU A 6 28.58 -11.88 2.51
CA LEU A 6 27.95 -11.25 3.69
C LEU A 6 27.13 -10.00 3.33
N GLN A 7 27.48 -9.26 2.27
CA GLN A 7 26.69 -8.11 1.80
C GLN A 7 25.41 -8.53 1.07
N THR A 8 25.39 -9.69 0.42
CA THR A 8 24.17 -10.21 -0.25
C THR A 8 23.10 -10.70 0.72
N GLU A 9 23.44 -11.05 1.97
CA GLU A 9 22.45 -11.47 2.97
C GLU A 9 21.88 -10.31 3.80
N PHE A 10 22.55 -9.16 3.80
CA PHE A 10 22.02 -7.90 4.35
C PHE A 10 21.42 -7.07 3.21
N GLU A 11 20.35 -7.56 2.60
CA GLU A 11 19.45 -6.68 1.88
C GLU A 11 18.81 -5.75 2.91
N VAL A 12 19.44 -4.60 3.08
CA VAL A 12 19.06 -3.61 4.07
C VAL A 12 17.65 -3.17 3.72
N ILE A 13 16.71 -3.48 4.62
CA ILE A 13 15.37 -2.88 4.64
C ILE A 13 15.51 -1.38 4.37
N SER A 14 15.01 -0.95 3.22
CA SER A 14 15.04 0.44 2.84
C SER A 14 14.03 1.16 3.72
N MET A 15 14.54 1.80 4.78
CA MET A 15 13.71 2.55 5.73
C MET A 15 12.74 3.53 5.06
N PRO A 16 13.12 4.26 3.99
CA PRO A 16 12.16 5.07 3.23
C PRO A 16 11.03 4.24 2.62
N LEU A 17 11.32 3.13 1.94
CA LEU A 17 10.30 2.26 1.33
C LEU A 17 9.38 1.65 2.39
N TRP A 18 9.94 1.23 3.52
CA TRP A 18 9.18 0.71 4.65
C TRP A 18 8.19 1.75 5.21
N VAL A 19 8.65 2.99 5.43
CA VAL A 19 7.78 4.07 5.91
C VAL A 19 6.70 4.41 4.87
N LEU A 20 7.05 4.48 3.58
CA LEU A 20 6.06 4.68 2.52
C LEU A 20 5.01 3.57 2.49
N ALA A 21 5.41 2.30 2.63
CA ALA A 21 4.47 1.17 2.65
C ALA A 21 3.38 1.35 3.71
N TRP A 22 3.79 1.74 4.93
CA TRP A 22 2.85 1.99 6.03
C TRP A 22 1.94 3.20 5.78
N ILE A 23 2.48 4.30 5.23
CA ILE A 23 1.67 5.48 4.90
C ILE A 23 0.59 5.12 3.88
N PHE A 24 0.97 4.46 2.80
CA PHE A 24 0.05 4.03 1.75
C PHE A 24 -0.99 3.03 2.27
N LEU A 25 -0.60 2.12 3.16
CA LEU A 25 -1.49 1.16 3.79
C LEU A 25 -2.56 1.86 4.63
N VAL A 26 -2.15 2.77 5.51
CA VAL A 26 -3.06 3.50 6.41
C VAL A 26 -4.04 4.35 5.61
N ILE A 27 -3.56 5.08 4.59
CA ILE A 27 -4.42 5.88 3.72
C ILE A 27 -5.41 4.98 2.97
N GLY A 28 -4.96 3.85 2.43
CA GLY A 28 -5.81 2.89 1.72
C GLY A 28 -6.89 2.28 2.61
N ILE A 29 -6.56 1.91 3.84
CA ILE A 29 -7.52 1.38 4.83
C ILE A 29 -8.54 2.45 5.23
N ILE A 30 -8.10 3.69 5.49
CA ILE A 30 -9.01 4.79 5.83
C ILE A 30 -9.97 5.04 4.67
N ALA A 31 -9.48 5.12 3.43
CA ALA A 31 -10.32 5.29 2.25
C ALA A 31 -11.31 4.14 2.06
N LEU A 32 -10.89 2.90 2.35
CA LEU A 32 -11.77 1.72 2.31
C LEU A 32 -12.89 1.80 3.37
N ILE A 33 -12.55 2.19 4.60
CA ILE A 33 -13.55 2.38 5.66
C ILE A 33 -14.55 3.46 5.26
N ILE A 34 -14.07 4.57 4.71
CA ILE A 34 -14.91 5.65 4.20
C ILE A 34 -15.85 5.12 3.11
N LEU A 35 -15.35 4.34 2.15
CA LEU A 35 -16.17 3.71 1.11
C LEU A 35 -17.24 2.78 1.70
N LEU A 36 -16.89 1.97 2.72
CA LEU A 36 -17.83 1.04 3.36
C LEU A 36 -18.94 1.78 4.11
N ILE A 37 -18.59 2.85 4.84
CA ILE A 37 -19.57 3.72 5.51
C ILE A 37 -20.48 4.34 4.44
N TYR A 38 -19.92 4.85 3.34
CA TYR A 38 -20.71 5.43 2.26
C TYR A 38 -21.61 4.40 1.56
N ALA A 39 -21.11 3.20 1.26
CA ALA A 39 -21.90 2.14 0.64
C ALA A 39 -23.09 1.73 1.51
N LYS A 40 -22.92 1.81 2.85
CA LYS A 40 -23.97 1.44 3.81
C LYS A 40 -24.98 2.56 4.05
N PHE A 41 -24.54 3.81 4.16
CA PHE A 41 -25.39 4.93 4.62
C PHE A 41 -25.67 5.99 3.54
N GLY A 42 -24.83 6.07 2.50
CA GLY A 42 -24.93 7.03 1.40
C GLY A 42 -25.90 6.56 0.33
N ARG A 43 -27.20 6.56 0.62
CA ARG A 43 -28.26 6.08 -0.28
C ARG A 43 -28.42 6.92 -1.58
N GLU A 44 -27.77 8.08 -1.67
CA GLU A 44 -28.05 9.11 -2.69
C GLU A 44 -26.80 9.72 -3.35
N PHE A 45 -25.59 9.24 -3.03
CA PHE A 45 -24.36 9.74 -3.65
C PHE A 45 -24.11 9.11 -5.02
N SER A 46 -23.62 9.94 -5.94
CA SER A 46 -23.46 9.58 -7.34
C SER A 46 -22.40 8.49 -7.55
N LEU A 47 -22.74 7.49 -8.37
CA LEU A 47 -21.83 6.45 -8.91
C LEU A 47 -20.39 6.93 -9.20
N PRO A 48 -20.14 8.10 -9.83
CA PRO A 48 -18.77 8.55 -10.13
C PRO A 48 -17.90 8.80 -8.89
N PHE A 49 -18.47 9.21 -7.75
CA PHE A 49 -17.67 9.44 -6.53
C PHE A 49 -17.17 8.12 -5.93
N SER A 50 -18.01 7.08 -5.97
CA SER A 50 -17.61 5.73 -5.55
C SER A 50 -16.51 5.16 -6.44
N VAL A 51 -16.59 5.37 -7.75
CA VAL A 51 -15.55 4.93 -8.69
C VAL A 51 -14.20 5.60 -8.38
N LEU A 52 -14.21 6.91 -8.14
CA LEU A 52 -12.98 7.63 -7.78
C LEU A 52 -12.35 7.08 -6.49
N ILE A 53 -13.16 6.85 -5.46
CA ILE A 53 -12.67 6.29 -4.20
C ILE A 53 -12.11 4.88 -4.38
N ILE A 54 -12.77 4.03 -5.19
CA ILE A 54 -12.27 2.69 -5.50
C ILE A 54 -10.90 2.74 -6.17
N ILE A 55 -10.70 3.65 -7.13
CA ILE A 55 -9.40 3.83 -7.80
C ILE A 55 -8.33 4.24 -6.79
N ILE A 56 -8.62 5.21 -5.92
CA ILE A 56 -7.69 5.67 -4.88
C ILE A 56 -7.32 4.51 -3.94
N ILE A 57 -8.31 3.74 -3.48
CA ILE A 57 -8.07 2.57 -2.63
C ILE A 57 -7.18 1.55 -3.33
N ALA A 58 -7.49 1.21 -4.59
CA ALA A 58 -6.74 0.22 -5.35
C ALA A 58 -5.27 0.63 -5.55
N VAL A 59 -5.04 1.91 -5.90
CA VAL A 59 -3.70 2.47 -6.03
C VAL A 59 -2.98 2.47 -4.67
N CYS A 60 -3.62 2.98 -3.62
CA CYS A 60 -2.98 3.08 -2.31
C CYS A 60 -2.61 1.70 -1.73
N LEU A 61 -3.54 0.76 -1.72
CA LEU A 61 -3.30 -0.59 -1.22
C LEU A 61 -2.33 -1.37 -2.13
N GLY A 62 -2.44 -1.20 -3.45
CA GLY A 62 -1.52 -1.82 -4.41
C GLY A 62 -0.07 -1.39 -4.18
N PHE A 63 0.18 -0.08 -4.05
CA PHE A 63 1.52 0.43 -3.74
C PHE A 63 2.00 0.04 -2.34
N ALA A 64 1.12 0.02 -1.34
CA ALA A 64 1.48 -0.47 -0.01
C ALA A 64 2.01 -1.91 -0.06
N ILE A 65 1.24 -2.82 -0.68
CA ILE A 65 1.62 -4.23 -0.84
C ILE A 65 2.91 -4.33 -1.66
N HIS A 66 3.02 -3.59 -2.76
CA HIS A 66 4.21 -3.59 -3.59
C HIS A 66 5.47 -3.18 -2.81
N PHE A 67 5.41 -2.12 -2.00
CA PHE A 67 6.54 -1.69 -1.18
C PHE A 67 6.87 -2.66 -0.04
N PHE A 68 5.87 -3.32 0.56
CA PHE A 68 6.12 -4.40 1.52
C PHE A 68 6.85 -5.59 0.87
N LEU A 69 6.45 -5.97 -0.34
CA LEU A 69 7.06 -7.08 -1.08
C LEU A 69 8.48 -6.75 -1.55
N LEU A 70 8.71 -5.53 -2.03
CA LEU A 70 10.06 -5.00 -2.33
C LEU A 70 10.95 -5.03 -1.08
N ASN A 71 10.45 -4.56 0.05
CA ASN A 71 11.24 -4.46 1.27
C ASN A 71 11.49 -5.82 1.97
N SER A 72 10.77 -6.86 1.57
CA SER A 72 10.96 -8.24 2.06
C SER A 72 11.84 -9.09 1.11
N GLY A 73 12.37 -8.51 0.03
CA GLY A 73 13.16 -9.24 -0.96
C GLY A 73 12.35 -10.27 -1.75
N LEU A 74 11.01 -10.19 -1.70
CA LEU A 74 10.12 -11.12 -2.40
C LEU A 74 9.93 -10.74 -3.88
N ILE A 75 10.24 -9.49 -4.24
CA ILE A 75 10.20 -9.00 -5.62
C ILE A 75 11.52 -8.27 -5.87
N TYR A 76 12.31 -8.83 -6.80
CA TYR A 76 13.56 -8.30 -7.33
C TYR A 76 13.33 -7.55 -8.64
#